data_AF-A0A662RYI9-F1
#
_entry.id   AF-A0A662RYI9-F1
#
_cell.length_a   1.000
_cell.length_b   1.000
_cell.length_c   1.000
_cell.angle_alpha   90.00
_cell.angle_beta   90.00
_cell.angle_gamma   90.00
#
_symmetry.space_group_name_H-M   'P 1'
#
loop_
_entity.id
_entity.type
_entity.pdbx_description
1 polymer ?
#
loop_
_entity_poly.entity_id
_entity_poly.type
_entity_poly.pdbx_seq_one_letter_code
_entity_poly.pdbx_strand_id
1 'polypeptide(L)' 'EVELELSENSKVIDVIRKLAEHFPKLKEMLLKGDKMRNDYHVVKGGRWLKENDLLIDGDQIAIFPPVGGG' A
#
# COMPACT_ATOMS: atom_id res chain seq x y z
N GLU A 1 4.79 12.82 3.00
CA GLU A 1 3.57 12.35 3.70
C GLU A 1 2.40 12.64 2.78
N VAL A 2 1.51 11.66 2.59
CA VAL A 2 0.34 11.79 1.70
C VAL A 2 -0.86 11.37 2.53
N GLU A 3 -1.81 12.27 2.70
CA GLU A 3 -3.09 12.00 3.35
C GLU A 3 -4.10 11.57 2.28
N LEU A 4 -4.81 10.47 2.52
CA LEU A 4 -5.78 9.90 1.59
C LEU A 4 -7.07 9.66 2.35
N GLU A 5 -8.16 10.26 1.88
CA GLU A 5 -9.49 9.95 2.41
C GLU A 5 -9.94 8.61 1.83
N LEU A 6 -10.24 7.64 2.69
CA LEU A 6 -10.66 6.29 2.31
C LEU A 6 -12.01 5.98 2.95
N SER A 7 -12.77 5.09 2.31
CA SER A 7 -14.02 4.58 2.88
C SER A 7 -13.76 3.75 4.13
N GLU A 8 -14.74 3.70 5.05
CA GLU A 8 -14.67 2.80 6.20
C GLU A 8 -14.48 1.34 5.74
N ASN A 9 -13.62 0.59 6.43
CA ASN A 9 -13.21 -0.78 6.08
C ASN A 9 -12.41 -0.91 4.75
N SER A 10 -11.73 0.15 4.33
CA SER A 10 -10.80 0.05 3.21
C SER A 10 -9.65 -0.90 3.52
N LYS A 11 -9.23 -1.66 2.51
CA LYS A 11 -8.10 -2.58 2.62
C LYS A 11 -6.81 -1.91 2.18
N VAL A 12 -5.69 -2.54 2.48
CA VAL A 12 -4.37 -2.11 1.97
C VAL A 12 -4.38 -1.90 0.45
N ILE A 13 -5.02 -2.80 -0.29
CA ILE A 13 -5.08 -2.68 -1.75
C ILE A 13 -5.85 -1.45 -2.22
N ASP A 14 -6.87 -1.00 -1.48
CA ASP A 14 -7.63 0.20 -1.82
C ASP A 14 -6.76 1.45 -1.66
N VAL A 15 -5.90 1.48 -0.64
CA VAL A 15 -4.94 2.57 -0.44
C VAL A 15 -3.88 2.61 -1.53
N ILE A 16 -3.35 1.45 -1.92
CA ILE A 16 -2.39 1.39 -3.03
C ILE A 16 -3.04 1.80 -4.34
N ARG A 17 -4.30 1.41 -4.58
CA ARG A 17 -5.06 1.85 -5.77
C ARG A 17 -5.23 3.36 -5.76
N LYS A 18 -5.61 3.96 -4.63
CA LYS A 18 -5.77 5.41 -4.52
C LYS A 18 -4.46 6.17 -4.65
N LEU A 19 -3.37 5.66 -4.06
CA LEU A 19 -2.01 6.17 -4.30
C LEU A 19 -1.60 6.07 -5.76
N ALA A 20 -1.96 4.97 -6.43
CA ALA A 20 -1.67 4.75 -7.84
C ALA A 20 -2.46 5.71 -8.77
N GLU A 21 -3.65 6.17 -8.37
CA GLU A 21 -4.40 7.20 -9.07
C GLU A 21 -3.72 8.56 -8.97
N HIS A 22 -3.22 8.93 -7.78
CA HIS A 22 -2.48 10.17 -7.57
C HIS A 22 -1.07 10.15 -8.17
N PHE A 23 -0.41 9.00 -8.14
CA PHE A 23 0.97 8.80 -8.58
C PHE A 23 1.03 7.62 -9.56
N PRO A 24 0.87 7.86 -10.88
CA PRO A 24 0.89 6.79 -11.87
C PRO A 24 2.22 6.01 -11.91
N LYS A 25 3.35 6.62 -11.51
CA LYS A 25 4.63 5.90 -11.33
C LYS A 25 4.57 4.86 -10.22
N LEU A 26 3.89 5.15 -9.10
CA LEU A 26 3.72 4.19 -8.01
C LEU A 26 2.81 3.04 -8.42
N LYS A 27 1.87 3.27 -9.36
CA LYS A 27 1.04 2.20 -9.92
C LYS A 27 1.90 1.08 -10.53
N GLU A 28 2.82 1.42 -11.43
CA GLU A 28 3.67 0.42 -12.09
C GLU A 28 4.67 -0.24 -11.13
N MET A 29 5.06 0.50 -10.08
CA MET A 29 5.97 0.01 -9.06
C MET A 29 5.30 -0.90 -8.03
N LEU A 30 4.09 -0.60 -7.57
CA LEU A 30 3.40 -1.29 -6.47
C LEU A 30 2.36 -2.30 -6.94
N LEU A 31 1.79 -2.12 -8.13
CA LEU A 31 0.75 -2.99 -8.69
C LEU A 31 1.30 -3.75 -9.90
N LYS A 32 0.87 -5.00 -10.02
CA LYS A 32 1.08 -5.85 -11.21
C LYS A 32 -0.29 -6.29 -11.70
N GLY A 33 -0.89 -5.48 -12.59
CA GLY A 33 -2.30 -5.62 -12.96
C GLY A 33 -3.21 -5.21 -11.81
N ASP A 34 -4.13 -6.09 -11.42
CA ASP A 34 -5.09 -5.86 -10.33
C ASP A 34 -4.57 -6.18 -8.92
N LYS A 35 -3.37 -6.75 -8.81
CA LYS A 35 -2.79 -7.24 -7.56
C LYS A 35 -1.60 -6.41 -7.11
N MET A 36 -1.38 -6.37 -5.79
CA MET A 36 -0.16 -5.83 -5.22
C MET A 36 1.05 -6.69 -5.58
N ARG A 37 2.18 -6.06 -5.85
CA ARG A 37 3.48 -6.74 -6.03
C ARG A 37 3.98 -7.28 -4.70
N ASN A 38 4.33 -8.57 -4.68
CA ASN A 38 4.82 -9.27 -3.49
C ASN A 38 6.25 -8.86 -3.10
N ASP A 39 6.95 -8.22 -4.02
CA ASP A 39 8.28 -7.66 -3.87
C ASP A 39 8.27 -6.35 -3.06
N TYR A 40 7.11 -5.74 -2.83
CA TYR A 40 6.99 -4.57 -1.96
C TYR A 40 6.40 -4.95 -0.61
N HIS A 41 6.80 -4.21 0.41
CA HIS A 41 6.44 -4.53 1.79
C HIS A 41 5.64 -3.39 2.40
N VAL A 42 4.39 -3.67 2.76
CA VAL A 42 3.55 -2.73 3.51
C VAL A 42 3.64 -3.08 4.97
N VAL A 43 3.99 -2.08 5.78
CA VAL A 43 4.14 -2.23 7.22
C VAL A 43 3.26 -1.22 7.92
N LYS A 44 2.51 -1.68 8.92
CA LYS A 44 1.71 -0.84 9.82
C LYS A 44 2.14 -1.11 11.25
N GLY A 45 2.64 -0.09 11.95
CA GLY A 45 3.06 -0.22 13.36
C GLY A 45 4.01 -1.39 13.63
N GLY A 46 4.90 -1.71 12.67
CA GLY A 46 5.84 -2.84 12.76
C GLY A 46 5.28 -4.22 12.35
N ARG A 47 4.04 -4.30 11.88
CA ARG A 47 3.45 -5.54 11.32
C ARG A 47 3.36 -5.49 9.81
N TRP A 48 3.70 -6.60 9.18
CA TRP A 48 3.59 -6.80 7.74
C TRP A 48 2.13 -7.02 7.38
N LEU A 49 1.59 -6.14 6.54
CA LEU A 49 0.22 -6.26 6.06
C LEU A 49 0.17 -6.95 4.71
N LYS A 50 -0.91 -7.69 4.50
CA LYS A 50 -1.30 -8.28 3.22
C LYS A 50 -2.28 -7.36 2.50
N GLU A 51 -2.46 -7.60 1.20
CA GLU A 51 -3.38 -6.83 0.35
C GLU A 51 -4.82 -6.76 0.89
N ASN A 52 -5.26 -7.79 1.62
CA ASN A 52 -6.61 -7.93 2.15
C ASN A 52 -6.76 -7.48 3.61
N ASP A 53 -5.68 -7.04 4.26
CA ASP A 53 -5.78 -6.52 5.62
C ASP A 53 -6.59 -5.24 5.64
N LEU A 54 -7.46 -5.12 6.65
CA LEU A 54 -8.30 -3.96 6.88
C LEU A 54 -7.48 -2.85 7.52
N LEU A 55 -7.69 -1.64 7.04
CA LEU A 55 -7.16 -0.42 7.62
C LEU A 55 -8.27 0.30 8.37
N ILE A 56 -7.91 0.88 9.50
CA ILE A 56 -8.77 1.72 10.32
C ILE A 56 -8.33 3.18 10.19
N ASP A 57 -9.26 4.08 10.50
CA ASP A 57 -8.96 5.50 10.52
C ASP A 57 -7.82 5.82 11.51
N GLY A 58 -6.89 6.68 11.11
CA GLY A 58 -5.67 7.00 11.86
C GLY A 58 -4.53 6.00 11.71
N ASP A 59 -4.65 4.99 10.84
CA ASP A 59 -3.55 4.08 10.57
C ASP A 59 -2.42 4.72 9.78
N GLN A 60 -1.20 4.60 10.32
CA GLN A 60 0.00 4.94 9.58
C GLN A 60 0.58 3.70 8.91
N ILE A 61 0.60 3.73 7.57
CA ILE A 61 1.22 2.70 6.75
C ILE A 61 2.54 3.21 6.15
N ALA A 62 3.53 2.33 6.11
CA ALA A 62 4.79 2.54 5.44
C ALA A 62 4.93 1.52 4.30
N ILE A 63 5.37 1.98 3.13
CA ILE A 63 5.60 1.12 1.97
C ILE A 63 7.10 1.11 1.71
N PHE A 64 7.70 -0.06 1.79
CA PHE A 64 9.11 -0.27 1.52
C PHE A 64 9.29 -0.90 0.15
N PRO A 65 10.21 -0.38 -0.68
CA PRO A 65 10.61 -1.04 -1.92
C PRO A 65 11.23 -2.41 -1.61
N PRO A 66 11.31 -3.30 -2.62
CA PRO A 66 12.01 -4.58 -2.47
C PRO A 66 13.38 -4.35 -1.86
N VAL A 67 13.68 -5.13 -0.83
CA VAL A 67 15.02 -5.21 -0.27
C VAL A 67 15.95 -5.73 -1.36
N GLY A 68 16.64 -4.81 -2.03
CA GLY A 68 17.73 -5.15 -2.94
C GLY A 68 18.87 -5.71 -2.10
N GLY A 69 18.96 -7.04 -2.03
CA GLY A 69 20.12 -7.72 -1.45
C GLY A 69 21.34 -7.37 -2.28
N GLY A 70 22.20 -6.53 -1.72
CA GLY A 70 23.61 -6.40 -2.10
C GLY A 70 24.47 -7.35 -1.30
#